data_AF-A0AAV0IRT3-F1
#
_entry.id   AF-A0AAV0IRT3-F1
#
_cell.length_a   1.000
_cell.length_b   1.000
_cell.length_c   1.000
_cell.angle_alpha   90.00
_cell.angle_beta   90.00
_cell.angle_gamma   90.00
#
_symmetry.space_group_name_H-M   'P 1'
#
loop_
_entity.id
_entity.type
_entity.pdbx_description
1 polymer ?
#
loop_
_entity_poly.entity_id
_entity_poly.type
_entity_poly.pdbx_seq_one_letter_code
_entity_poly.pdbx_strand_id
1 'polypeptide(L)'
;MGFDGETLQSYATIRSKEAVTLIEKHTEALFGRPEIMITPEDEVVKISFAGLKRLVLEAVTFGSFLWDAEGYVDSRYRLVMN
;
A
#
# COMPACT_ATOMS: atom_id res chain seq x y z
N MET A 1 4.91 15.50 20.69
CA MET A 1 3.91 14.48 20.30
C MET A 1 4.57 13.54 19.32
N GLY A 2 5.05 12.40 19.80
CA GLY A 2 5.49 11.31 18.94
C GLY A 2 4.30 10.39 18.70
N PHE A 3 4.20 9.83 17.49
CA PHE A 3 3.27 8.73 17.26
C PHE A 3 3.72 7.54 18.11
N ASP A 4 2.82 6.98 18.92
CA ASP A 4 3.10 5.81 19.71
C ASP A 4 3.38 4.59 18.80
N GLY A 5 4.35 3.77 19.18
CA GLY A 5 4.86 2.69 18.34
C GLY A 5 3.83 1.60 18.06
N GLU A 6 2.98 1.28 19.04
CA GLU A 6 1.91 0.30 18.86
C GLU A 6 0.86 0.81 17.88
N THR A 7 0.53 2.10 17.99
CA THR A 7 -0.37 2.77 17.06
C THR A 7 0.18 2.67 15.64
N LEU A 8 1.44 3.09 15.41
CA LEU A 8 2.09 3.00 14.09
C LEU A 8 2.11 1.57 13.53
N GLN A 9 2.48 0.59 14.35
CA GLN A 9 2.53 -0.81 13.91
C GLN A 9 1.14 -1.33 13.51
N SER A 10 0.11 -0.94 14.25
CA SER A 10 -1.27 -1.33 13.94
C SER A 10 -1.74 -0.79 12.59
N TYR A 11 -1.38 0.47 12.25
CA TYR A 11 -1.67 1.12 10.96
C TYR A 11 -0.80 0.62 9.80
N ALA A 12 0.40 0.13 10.10
CA ALA A 12 1.33 -0.39 9.10
C ALA A 12 1.01 -1.82 8.65
N THR A 13 0.14 -2.54 9.37
CA THR A 13 -0.16 -3.95 9.10
C THR A 13 -1.43 -4.08 8.24
N ILE A 14 -1.30 -4.68 7.06
CA ILE A 14 -2.43 -5.00 6.16
C ILE A 14 -3.29 -6.09 6.80
N ARG A 15 -4.64 -5.92 6.82
CA ARG A 15 -5.54 -6.81 7.56
C ARG A 15 -6.31 -7.82 6.70
N SER A 16 -6.29 -7.66 5.38
CA SER A 16 -7.05 -8.50 4.44
C SER A 16 -6.23 -8.93 3.22
N LYS A 17 -6.57 -10.09 2.63
CA LYS A 17 -5.98 -10.56 1.37
C LYS A 17 -6.42 -9.68 0.19
N GLU A 18 -7.64 -9.19 0.27
CA GLU A 18 -8.24 -8.30 -0.72
C GLU A 18 -7.46 -6.97 -0.80
N ALA A 19 -6.98 -6.44 0.34
CA ALA A 19 -6.11 -5.27 0.36
C ALA A 19 -4.75 -5.56 -0.32
N VAL A 20 -4.17 -6.74 -0.11
CA VAL A 20 -2.94 -7.15 -0.82
C VAL A 20 -3.18 -7.18 -2.34
N THR A 21 -4.24 -7.84 -2.80
CA THR A 21 -4.58 -7.88 -4.24
C THR A 21 -4.88 -6.50 -4.82
N LEU A 22 -5.48 -5.59 -4.05
CA LEU A 22 -5.73 -4.22 -4.46
C LEU A 22 -4.43 -3.42 -4.61
N ILE A 23 -3.51 -3.56 -3.65
CA ILE A 23 -2.17 -2.95 -3.73
C ILE A 23 -1.45 -3.45 -4.98
N GLU A 24 -1.41 -4.77 -5.20
CA GLU A 24 -0.77 -5.37 -6.38
C GLU A 24 -1.31 -4.79 -7.70
N LYS A 25 -2.65 -4.73 -7.86
CA LYS A 25 -3.29 -4.15 -9.05
C LYS A 25 -3.00 -2.67 -9.21
N HIS A 26 -2.95 -1.91 -8.12
CA HIS A 26 -2.68 -0.47 -8.18
C HIS A 26 -1.22 -0.19 -8.53
N THR A 27 -0.28 -0.95 -7.96
CA THR A 27 1.13 -0.87 -8.31
C THR A 27 1.38 -1.32 -9.74
N GLU A 28 0.69 -2.36 -10.20
CA GLU A 28 0.71 -2.80 -11.60
C GLU A 28 0.23 -1.70 -12.55
N ALA A 29 -0.83 -0.98 -12.18
CA ALA A 29 -1.33 0.14 -12.99
C ALA A 29 -0.36 1.34 -13.02
N LEU A 30 0.38 1.59 -11.94
CA LEU A 30 1.32 2.70 -11.83
C LEU A 30 2.69 2.42 -12.48
N PHE A 31 3.20 1.20 -12.33
CA PHE A 31 4.56 0.82 -12.71
C PHE A 31 4.61 -0.23 -13.85
N GLY A 32 3.46 -0.75 -14.27
CA GLY A 32 3.39 -1.88 -15.19
C GLY A 32 3.43 -3.23 -14.48
N ARG A 33 3.14 -4.31 -15.22
CA ARG A 33 3.38 -5.67 -14.71
C ARG A 33 4.89 -5.88 -14.62
N PRO A 34 5.40 -6.50 -13.54
CA PRO A 34 6.72 -7.09 -13.60
C PRO A 34 6.66 -8.21 -14.64
N GLU A 35 7.10 -7.93 -15.86
CA GLU A 35 7.52 -9.01 -16.75
C GLU A 35 8.59 -9.78 -15.98
N ILE A 36 8.43 -11.09 -15.84
CA ILE A 36 9.38 -11.95 -15.13
C ILE A 36 10.66 -12.02 -15.98
N MET A 37 11.41 -10.93 -15.99
CA MET A 37 12.79 -10.87 -16.42
C MET A 37 13.53 -10.47 -15.16
N ILE A 38 14.05 -11.49 -14.46
CA ILE A 38 15.04 -11.29 -13.41
C ILE A 38 16.32 -10.86 -14.12
N THR A 39 16.38 -9.60 -14.55
CA THR A 39 17.63 -8.91 -14.79
C THR A 39 17.99 -8.22 -13.48
N PRO A 40 19.09 -8.57 -12.81
CA PRO A 40 19.58 -7.88 -11.61
C PRO A 40 20.22 -6.55 -12.02
N GLU A 41 19.50 -5.76 -12.79
CA GLU A 41 19.85 -4.38 -13.02
C GLU A 41 19.05 -3.60 -12.00
N ASP A 42 19.74 -2.90 -11.10
CA ASP A 42 19.17 -1.84 -10.28
C ASP A 42 18.57 -0.80 -11.24
N GLU A 43 17.35 -1.04 -11.73
CA GLU A 43 16.60 -0.07 -12.52
C GLU A 43 16.25 1.07 -11.60
N VAL A 44 17.17 2.03 -11.51
CA VAL A 44 16.97 3.28 -10.79
C VAL A 44 15.87 4.05 -11.52
N VAL A 45 14.66 3.96 -10.98
CA VAL A 45 13.51 4.73 -11.46
C VAL A 45 13.81 6.21 -11.26
N LYS A 46 14.13 6.92 -12.34
CA LYS A 46 14.34 8.38 -12.32
C LYS A 46 12.99 9.07 -12.24
N ILE A 47 12.64 9.55 -11.04
CA ILE A 47 11.44 10.34 -10.79
C ILE A 47 11.80 11.80 -10.49
N SER A 48 11.01 12.75 -10.97
CA SER A 48 11.16 14.15 -10.57
C SER A 48 10.73 14.34 -9.10
N PHE A 49 11.22 15.38 -8.44
CA PHE A 49 10.78 15.69 -7.07
C PHE A 49 9.26 15.90 -6.96
N ALA A 50 8.65 16.51 -7.99
CA ALA A 50 7.20 16.65 -8.07
C ALA A 50 6.49 15.29 -8.24
N GLY A 51 7.07 14.39 -9.04
CA GLY A 51 6.59 13.01 -9.18
C GLY A 51 6.68 12.23 -7.88
N LEU A 52 7.80 12.35 -7.14
CA LEU A 52 7.97 11.71 -5.84
C LEU A 52 6.95 12.22 -4.82
N LYS A 53 6.74 13.54 -4.75
CA LYS A 53 5.71 14.13 -3.88
C LYS A 53 4.32 13.58 -4.22
N ARG A 54 3.99 13.50 -5.51
CA ARG A 54 2.71 12.94 -5.97
C ARG A 54 2.58 11.46 -5.60
N LEU A 55 3.61 10.66 -5.83
CA LEU A 55 3.63 9.23 -5.50
C LEU A 55 3.41 9.00 -4.00
N VAL A 56 4.10 9.78 -3.15
CA VAL A 56 3.93 9.70 -1.69
C VAL A 56 2.50 10.08 -1.28
N LEU A 57 1.95 11.15 -1.85
CA LEU A 57 0.57 11.55 -1.56
C LEU A 57 -0.44 10.49 -2.00
N GLU A 58 -0.29 9.94 -3.21
CA GLU A 58 -1.14 8.88 -3.73
C GLU A 58 -1.07 7.63 -2.83
N ALA A 59 0.13 7.19 -2.44
CA ALA A 59 0.31 6.06 -1.52
C ALA A 59 -0.34 6.30 -0.16
N VAL A 60 -0.19 7.50 0.42
CA VAL A 60 -0.84 7.86 1.68
C VAL A 60 -2.36 7.85 1.54
N THR A 61 -2.92 8.45 0.49
CA THR A 61 -4.37 8.47 0.27
C THR A 61 -4.94 7.06 0.09
N PHE A 62 -4.23 6.21 -0.65
CA PHE A 62 -4.64 4.82 -0.89
C PHE A 62 -4.57 3.98 0.38
N GLY A 63 -3.48 4.11 1.16
CA GLY A 63 -3.34 3.43 2.44
C GLY A 63 -4.41 3.84 3.45
N SER A 64 -4.73 5.14 3.55
CA SER A 64 -5.82 5.62 4.41
C SER A 64 -7.18 5.08 3.98
N PHE A 65 -7.45 5.02 2.67
CA PHE A 65 -8.68 4.42 2.16
C PHE A 65 -8.81 2.94 2.54
N LEU A 66 -7.74 2.15 2.39
CA LEU A 66 -7.74 0.74 2.77
C LEU A 66 -7.99 0.58 4.27
N TRP A 67 -7.34 1.39 5.09
CA TRP A 67 -7.55 1.37 6.54
C TRP A 67 -9.01 1.62 6.94
N ASP A 68 -9.62 2.67 6.39
CA ASP A 68 -11.00 3.03 6.68
C ASP A 68 -11.97 1.94 6.20
N ALA A 69 -11.72 1.37 5.02
CA ALA A 69 -12.52 0.29 4.47
C ALA A 69 -12.42 -0.99 5.30
N GLU A 70 -11.21 -1.41 5.66
CA GLU A 70 -10.97 -2.58 6.50
C GLU A 70 -11.58 -2.38 7.89
N GLY A 71 -11.44 -1.19 8.50
CA GLY A 71 -12.05 -0.86 9.78
C GLY A 71 -13.58 -0.86 9.72
N TYR A 72 -14.17 -0.34 8.64
CA TYR A 72 -15.62 -0.39 8.44
C TYR A 72 -16.12 -1.83 8.33
N VAL A 73 -15.46 -2.66 7.52
CA VAL A 73 -15.83 -4.08 7.37
C VAL A 73 -15.68 -4.82 8.69
N ASP A 74 -14.56 -4.66 9.40
CA ASP A 74 -14.29 -5.34 10.67
C ASP A 74 -15.34 -5.01 11.75
N SER A 75 -15.88 -3.78 11.73
CA SER A 75 -16.97 -3.37 12.63
C SER A 75 -18.29 -4.12 12.42
N ARG A 76 -18.49 -4.72 11.22
CA ARG A 76 -19.72 -5.41 10.83
C ARG A 76 -19.53 -6.92 10.64
N TYR A 77 -18.33 -7.33 10.25
CA TYR A 77 -17.96 -8.70 9.90
C TYR A 77 -16.52 -8.93 10.36
N ARG A 78 -16.27 -9.98 11.13
CA ARG A 78 -14.91 -10.30 11.58
C ARG A 78 -14.05 -10.70 10.38
N LEU A 79 -13.01 -9.92 10.09
CA LEU A 79 -12.03 -10.30 9.08
C LEU A 79 -11.22 -11.49 9.61
N VAL A 80 -11.20 -12.59 8.86
CA VAL A 80 -10.43 -13.80 9.20
C VAL A 80 -9.25 -13.88 8.25
N MET A 81 -8.03 -13.73 8.78
CA MET A 81 -6.83 -14.06 8.03
C MET A 81 -6.73 -15.58 7.90
N ASN A 82 -6.73 -16.10 6.67
CA ASN A 82 -6.50 -17.52 6.38
C ASN A 82 -5.11 -17.76 5.80
#